data_AF-A0A2R6WXM3-F1
#
_entry.id   AF-A0A2R6WXM3-F1
#
_cell.length_a   1.000
_cell.length_b   1.000
_cell.length_c   1.000
_cell.angle_alpha   90.00
_cell.angle_beta   90.00
_cell.angle_gamma   90.00
#
_symmetry.space_group_name_H-M   'P 1'
#
loop_
_entity.id
_entity.type
_entity.pdbx_description
1 polymer ?
#
loop_
_entity_poly.entity_id
_entity_poly.type
_entity_poly.pdbx_seq_one_letter_code
_entity_poly.pdbx_strand_id
1 'polypeptide(L)'
;MSKLERSFRNSFQKLDLKKVLDDHEKLEVLSHVSDTLADDCLKHLHWKAHQDVSKVLHNCDSAHESIMKFKEQIGGVPEWVNWDLVRQGQDVFWKYMVPVNIILTNYSLAGGLAANDMANTLECNGSDKKPPLTNARVMNTSKFVLDVMKDADCLRPWTGEGWSLIVRVRMLHAKAR
;
A
#
# COMPACT_ATOMS: atom_id res chain seq x y z
N MET A 1 -7.21 -33.54 19.53
CA MET A 1 -7.11 -32.65 18.37
C MET A 1 -8.49 -32.34 17.83
N SER A 2 -8.86 -31.06 17.82
CA SER A 2 -10.16 -30.60 17.33
C SER A 2 -10.28 -30.75 15.81
N LYS A 3 -11.51 -30.76 15.29
CA LYS A 3 -11.78 -30.85 13.83
C LYS A 3 -11.13 -29.68 13.07
N LEU A 4 -11.02 -28.52 13.71
CA LEU A 4 -10.36 -27.33 13.20
C LEU A 4 -8.84 -27.51 13.10
N GLU A 5 -8.20 -28.08 14.12
CA GLU A 5 -6.75 -28.36 14.13
C GLU A 5 -6.35 -29.37 13.05
N ARG A 6 -7.19 -30.39 12.79
CA ARG A 6 -6.96 -31.34 11.68
C ARG A 6 -7.10 -30.66 10.32
N SER A 7 -8.12 -29.80 10.15
CA SER A 7 -8.31 -29.06 8.90
C SER A 7 -7.14 -28.13 8.62
N PHE A 8 -6.67 -27.40 9.64
CA PHE A 8 -5.56 -26.46 9.50
C PHE A 8 -4.25 -27.19 9.19
N ARG A 9 -3.96 -28.29 9.90
CA ARG A 9 -2.79 -29.14 9.63
C ARG A 9 -2.82 -29.72 8.21
N ASN A 10 -3.98 -30.22 7.77
CA ASN A 10 -4.13 -30.77 6.43
C ASN A 10 -3.99 -29.70 5.32
N SER A 11 -4.37 -28.45 5.58
CA SER A 11 -4.13 -27.34 4.65
C SER A 11 -2.64 -27.01 4.53
N PHE A 12 -1.90 -27.01 5.64
CA PHE A 12 -0.44 -26.82 5.63
C PHE A 12 0.31 -27.99 4.98
N GLN A 13 -0.19 -29.20 5.12
CA GLN A 13 0.39 -30.39 4.48
C GLN A 13 0.14 -30.43 2.95
N LYS A 14 -0.83 -29.64 2.47
CA LYS A 14 -1.13 -29.45 1.03
C LYS A 14 -0.39 -28.27 0.40
N LEU A 15 0.29 -27.46 1.20
CA LEU A 15 1.20 -26.44 0.67
C LEU A 15 2.40 -27.17 0.08
N ASP A 16 2.53 -27.09 -1.24
CA ASP A 16 3.73 -27.50 -1.93
C ASP A 16 4.86 -26.55 -1.54
N LEU A 17 5.53 -26.88 -0.43
CA LEU A 17 6.64 -26.10 0.12
C LEU A 17 7.74 -25.91 -0.92
N LYS A 18 7.93 -26.87 -1.83
CA LYS A 18 8.88 -26.73 -2.91
C LYS A 18 8.44 -25.65 -3.88
N LYS A 19 7.17 -25.62 -4.28
CA LYS A 19 6.62 -24.51 -5.08
C LYS A 19 6.74 -23.16 -4.34
N VAL A 20 6.46 -23.12 -3.05
CA VAL A 20 6.58 -21.88 -2.23
C VAL A 20 8.03 -21.39 -2.17
N LEU A 21 9.00 -22.31 -2.08
CA LEU A 21 10.44 -21.99 -2.07
C LEU A 21 10.97 -21.65 -3.48
N ASP A 22 10.52 -22.34 -4.52
CA ASP A 22 10.86 -22.04 -5.91
C ASP A 22 10.28 -20.68 -6.34
N ASP A 23 9.13 -20.29 -5.80
CA ASP A 23 8.57 -18.95 -5.93
C ASP A 23 9.36 -17.94 -5.08
N HIS A 24 9.93 -18.34 -3.94
CA HIS A 24 10.72 -17.46 -3.08
C HIS A 24 11.99 -16.95 -3.79
N GLU A 25 12.80 -17.81 -4.40
CA GLU A 25 14.01 -17.36 -5.13
C GLU A 25 13.67 -16.41 -6.28
N LYS A 26 12.54 -16.65 -6.98
CA LYS A 26 12.05 -15.76 -8.05
C LYS A 26 11.58 -14.41 -7.52
N LEU A 27 11.01 -14.39 -6.31
CA LEU A 27 10.47 -13.19 -5.68
C LEU A 27 11.53 -12.43 -4.87
N GLU A 28 12.60 -13.08 -4.42
CA GLU A 28 13.71 -12.46 -3.69
C GLU A 28 14.36 -11.35 -4.52
N VAL A 29 14.47 -11.55 -5.84
CA VAL A 29 14.96 -10.52 -6.77
C VAL A 29 14.15 -9.22 -6.66
N LEU A 30 12.84 -9.30 -6.37
CA LEU A 30 11.97 -8.13 -6.22
C LEU A 30 12.24 -7.35 -4.94
N SER A 31 12.92 -7.92 -3.94
CA SER A 31 13.32 -7.21 -2.72
C SER A 31 14.35 -6.10 -3.00
N HIS A 32 15.06 -6.19 -4.13
CA HIS A 32 16.01 -5.19 -4.61
C HIS A 32 15.42 -4.23 -5.64
N VAL A 33 14.14 -4.40 -6.00
CA VAL A 33 13.46 -3.56 -6.98
C VAL A 33 12.72 -2.43 -6.27
N SER A 34 12.98 -1.21 -6.73
CA SER A 34 12.32 0.01 -6.27
C SER A 34 11.41 0.59 -7.36
N ASP A 35 10.64 1.61 -6.99
CA ASP A 35 9.73 2.32 -7.90
C ASP A 35 10.48 3.48 -8.56
N THR A 36 11.26 3.14 -9.58
CA THR A 36 12.14 4.07 -10.31
C THR A 36 11.36 5.23 -10.91
N LEU A 37 10.13 4.99 -11.38
CA LEU A 37 9.31 6.05 -11.97
C LEU A 37 8.88 7.09 -10.92
N ALA A 38 8.48 6.65 -9.73
CA ALA A 38 8.16 7.57 -8.64
C ALA A 38 9.41 8.30 -8.13
N ASP A 39 10.55 7.61 -8.03
CA ASP A 39 11.84 8.19 -7.64
C ASP A 39 12.29 9.29 -8.62
N ASP A 40 12.23 9.01 -9.92
CA ASP A 40 12.59 9.96 -10.97
C ASP A 40 11.58 11.10 -11.10
N CYS A 41 10.30 10.85 -10.82
CA CYS A 41 9.29 11.92 -10.74
C CYS A 41 9.64 12.90 -9.61
N LEU A 42 9.99 12.42 -8.42
CA LEU A 42 10.32 13.26 -7.27
C LEU A 42 11.57 14.12 -7.44
N LYS A 43 12.53 13.73 -8.30
CA LYS A 43 13.70 14.54 -8.63
C LYS A 43 13.32 15.87 -9.30
N HIS A 44 12.21 15.88 -10.04
CA HIS A 44 11.77 17.02 -10.83
C HIS A 44 10.46 17.64 -10.34
N LEU A 45 9.70 16.92 -9.50
CA LEU A 45 8.45 17.39 -8.91
C LEU A 45 8.69 17.98 -7.51
N HIS A 46 8.51 19.29 -7.38
CA HIS A 46 8.56 19.95 -6.09
C HIS A 46 7.28 19.71 -5.27
N TRP A 47 7.22 18.57 -4.58
CA TRP A 47 6.09 18.17 -3.74
C TRP A 47 6.44 18.05 -2.25
N LYS A 48 5.57 18.58 -1.38
CA LYS A 48 5.65 18.45 0.08
C LYS A 48 4.58 17.49 0.59
N ALA A 49 4.92 16.67 1.59
CA ALA A 49 4.07 15.56 2.08
C ALA A 49 2.67 15.97 2.63
N HIS A 50 2.49 17.23 3.01
CA HIS A 50 1.21 17.77 3.48
C HIS A 50 0.30 18.24 2.33
N GLN A 51 0.82 18.37 1.11
CA GLN A 51 0.07 18.82 -0.05
C GLN A 51 -0.67 17.64 -0.70
N ASP A 52 -1.85 17.94 -1.25
CA ASP A 52 -2.58 17.02 -2.10
C ASP A 52 -1.80 16.76 -3.40
N VAL A 53 -1.32 15.54 -3.55
CA VAL A 53 -0.47 15.14 -4.66
C VAL A 53 -1.22 15.19 -5.99
N SER A 54 -2.52 14.87 -6.01
CA SER A 54 -3.33 14.89 -7.22
C SER A 54 -3.40 16.31 -7.78
N LYS A 55 -3.65 17.29 -6.92
CA LYS A 55 -3.69 18.71 -7.30
C LYS A 55 -2.34 19.23 -7.78
N VAL A 56 -1.26 18.86 -7.09
CA VAL A 56 0.10 19.26 -7.49
C VAL A 56 0.46 18.68 -8.86
N LEU A 57 0.14 17.42 -9.11
CA LEU A 57 0.37 16.79 -10.41
C LEU A 57 -0.51 17.42 -11.48
N HIS A 58 -1.80 17.59 -11.24
CA HIS A 58 -2.74 18.18 -12.20
C HIS A 58 -2.29 19.58 -12.63
N ASN A 59 -1.84 20.41 -11.69
CA ASN A 59 -1.41 21.80 -11.95
C ASN A 59 0.06 21.92 -12.40
N CYS A 60 0.78 20.80 -12.50
CA CYS A 60 2.17 20.82 -12.94
C CYS A 60 2.24 20.86 -14.47
N ASP A 61 2.55 22.02 -15.04
CA ASP A 61 2.74 22.21 -16.48
C ASP A 61 4.13 21.76 -16.99
N SER A 62 4.93 21.12 -16.13
CA SER A 62 6.26 20.65 -16.50
C SER A 62 6.16 19.59 -17.60
N ALA A 63 6.84 19.84 -18.72
CA ALA A 63 6.99 18.89 -19.82
C ALA A 63 8.08 17.82 -19.56
N HIS A 64 8.60 17.73 -18.32
CA HIS A 64 9.64 16.77 -17.99
C HIS A 64 9.14 15.32 -18.19
N GLU A 65 9.92 14.52 -18.91
CA GLU A 65 9.54 13.16 -19.34
C GLU A 65 9.11 12.27 -18.17
N SER A 66 9.84 12.29 -17.05
CA SER A 66 9.51 11.47 -15.87
C SER A 66 8.16 11.83 -15.25
N ILE A 67 7.80 13.12 -15.22
CA ILE A 67 6.52 13.59 -14.68
C ILE A 67 5.38 13.17 -15.62
N MET A 68 5.58 13.32 -16.94
CA MET A 68 4.59 12.93 -17.94
C MET A 68 4.31 11.42 -17.91
N LYS A 69 5.36 10.59 -17.91
CA LYS A 69 5.24 9.14 -17.78
C LYS A 69 4.56 8.73 -16.47
N PHE A 70 4.90 9.40 -15.37
CA PHE A 70 4.26 9.13 -14.08
C PHE A 70 2.76 9.44 -14.12
N LYS A 71 2.37 10.63 -14.64
CA LYS A 71 0.96 11.03 -14.82
C LYS A 71 0.19 10.05 -15.69
N GLU A 72 0.78 9.64 -16.81
CA GLU A 72 0.19 8.65 -17.71
C GLU A 72 -0.06 7.32 -16.98
N GLN A 73 0.94 6.80 -16.27
CA GLN A 73 0.82 5.53 -15.56
C GLN A 73 -0.25 5.59 -14.45
N ILE A 74 -0.29 6.65 -13.63
CA ILE A 74 -1.27 6.74 -12.53
C ILE A 74 -2.69 7.03 -13.04
N GLY A 75 -2.82 7.65 -14.21
CA GLY A 75 -4.09 7.90 -14.87
C GLY A 75 -4.67 6.66 -15.56
N GLY A 76 -3.83 5.69 -15.91
CA GLY A 76 -4.22 4.45 -16.56
C GLY A 76 -4.93 3.48 -15.62
N VAL A 77 -6.04 2.90 -16.10
CA VAL A 77 -6.69 1.75 -15.46
C VAL A 77 -6.25 0.50 -16.21
N PRO A 78 -5.63 -0.49 -15.54
CA PRO A 78 -5.27 -1.75 -16.18
C PRO A 78 -6.48 -2.48 -16.75
N GLU A 79 -6.32 -3.14 -17.90
CA GLU A 79 -7.42 -3.79 -18.64
C GLU A 79 -8.12 -4.91 -17.85
N TRP A 80 -7.40 -5.54 -16.91
CA TRP A 80 -7.95 -6.60 -16.06
C TRP A 80 -8.85 -6.08 -14.93
N VAL A 81 -8.92 -4.77 -14.71
CA VAL A 81 -9.72 -4.18 -13.63
C VAL A 81 -11.21 -4.32 -13.94
N ASN A 82 -11.91 -5.11 -13.12
CA ASN A 82 -13.36 -5.21 -13.14
C ASN A 82 -13.95 -4.45 -11.94
N TRP A 83 -14.62 -3.33 -12.22
CA TRP A 83 -15.21 -2.45 -11.21
C TRP A 83 -16.35 -3.09 -10.40
N ASP A 84 -17.08 -4.05 -10.98
CA ASP A 84 -18.11 -4.78 -10.25
C ASP A 84 -17.48 -5.74 -9.23
N LEU A 85 -16.34 -6.34 -9.54
CA LEU A 85 -15.58 -7.16 -8.59
C LEU A 85 -14.95 -6.31 -7.49
N VAL A 86 -14.42 -5.13 -7.82
CA VAL A 86 -13.91 -4.16 -6.83
C VAL A 86 -15.02 -3.80 -5.83
N ARG A 87 -16.21 -3.45 -6.33
CA ARG A 87 -17.37 -3.14 -5.50
C ARG A 87 -17.75 -4.31 -4.60
N GLN A 88 -17.84 -5.52 -5.14
CA GLN A 88 -18.14 -6.73 -4.35
C GLN A 88 -17.09 -6.98 -3.25
N GLY A 89 -15.80 -6.74 -3.54
CA GLY A 89 -14.74 -6.84 -2.55
C GLY A 89 -14.90 -5.82 -1.41
N GLN A 90 -15.30 -4.59 -1.75
CA GLN A 90 -15.62 -3.55 -0.77
C GLN A 90 -16.87 -3.91 0.06
N ASP A 91 -17.90 -4.48 -0.55
CA ASP A 91 -19.10 -4.94 0.16
C ASP A 91 -18.74 -6.02 1.20
N VAL A 92 -17.86 -6.96 0.84
CA VAL A 92 -17.35 -7.98 1.78
C VAL A 92 -16.57 -7.31 2.91
N PHE A 93 -15.68 -6.36 2.60
CA PHE A 93 -14.96 -5.62 3.62
C PHE A 93 -15.91 -4.93 4.60
N TRP A 94 -16.91 -4.21 4.11
CA TRP A 94 -17.88 -3.51 4.97
C TRP A 94 -18.72 -4.47 5.81
N LYS A 95 -19.11 -5.62 5.24
CA LYS A 95 -19.81 -6.69 5.97
C LYS A 95 -18.99 -7.25 7.14
N TYR A 96 -17.67 -7.32 7.00
CA TYR A 96 -16.75 -7.88 8.00
C TYR A 96 -15.78 -6.84 8.58
N MET A 97 -16.14 -5.56 8.52
CA MET A 97 -15.21 -4.46 8.79
C MET A 97 -14.61 -4.54 10.20
N VAL A 98 -15.42 -4.89 11.20
CA VAL A 98 -14.97 -5.02 12.60
C VAL A 98 -13.90 -6.12 12.77
N PRO A 99 -14.18 -7.41 12.45
CA PRO A 99 -13.15 -8.44 12.59
C PRO A 99 -11.93 -8.21 11.69
N VAL A 100 -12.12 -7.67 10.47
CA VAL A 100 -11.00 -7.32 9.57
C VAL A 100 -10.08 -6.28 10.21
N ASN A 101 -10.63 -5.21 10.78
CA ASN A 101 -9.82 -4.16 11.42
C ASN A 101 -9.14 -4.64 12.70
N ILE A 102 -9.76 -5.52 13.49
CA ILE A 102 -9.12 -6.11 14.67
C ILE A 102 -7.88 -6.91 14.26
N ILE A 103 -8.00 -7.74 13.23
CA ILE A 103 -6.88 -8.55 12.73
C ILE A 103 -5.80 -7.65 12.12
N LEU A 104 -6.19 -6.71 11.25
CA LEU A 104 -5.28 -5.74 10.64
C LEU A 104 -4.47 -4.97 11.70
N THR A 105 -5.15 -4.44 12.72
CA THR A 105 -4.50 -3.62 13.75
C THR A 105 -3.55 -4.44 14.62
N ASN A 106 -4.00 -5.59 15.13
CA ASN A 106 -3.26 -6.33 16.15
C ASN A 106 -2.21 -7.30 15.58
N TYR A 107 -2.43 -7.85 14.39
CA TYR A 107 -1.49 -8.80 13.78
C TYR A 107 -0.62 -8.13 12.73
N SER A 108 -1.22 -7.52 11.71
CA SER A 108 -0.46 -6.99 10.57
C SER A 108 0.28 -5.70 10.90
N LEU A 109 -0.39 -4.75 11.57
CA LEU A 109 0.19 -3.43 11.85
C LEU A 109 1.06 -3.43 13.10
N ALA A 110 0.50 -3.80 14.26
CA ALA A 110 1.29 -3.85 15.49
C ALA A 110 2.44 -4.86 15.40
N GLY A 111 2.18 -6.05 14.83
CA GLY A 111 3.22 -7.07 14.61
C GLY A 111 4.24 -6.67 13.54
N GLY A 112 3.82 -6.05 12.44
CA GLY A 112 4.71 -5.58 11.39
C GLY A 112 5.60 -4.42 11.84
N LEU A 113 5.06 -3.44 12.54
CA LEU A 113 5.83 -2.31 13.08
C LEU A 113 6.80 -2.73 14.21
N ALA A 114 6.57 -3.89 14.82
CA ALA A 114 7.50 -4.49 15.78
C ALA A 114 8.64 -5.29 15.12
N ALA A 115 8.61 -5.50 13.79
CA ALA A 115 9.69 -6.16 13.06
C ALA A 115 10.84 -5.17 12.77
N ASN A 116 12.09 -5.60 13.05
CA ASN A 116 13.28 -4.74 13.08
C ASN A 116 13.57 -3.99 11.77
N ASP A 117 13.29 -4.57 10.61
CA ASP A 117 13.63 -3.93 9.32
C ASP A 117 12.76 -2.71 9.02
N MET A 118 11.48 -2.74 9.40
CA MET A 118 10.62 -1.56 9.30
C MET A 118 11.02 -0.51 10.35
N ALA A 119 11.41 -0.92 11.56
CA ALA A 119 11.90 -0.01 12.60
C ALA A 119 13.16 0.75 12.17
N ASN A 120 14.12 0.06 11.52
CA ASN A 120 15.38 0.65 11.08
C ASN A 120 15.21 1.72 9.98
N THR A 121 14.33 1.50 9.00
CA THR A 121 14.02 2.53 7.97
C THR A 121 13.34 3.76 8.59
N LEU A 122 12.64 3.59 9.70
CA LEU A 122 11.92 4.69 10.38
C LEU A 122 12.89 5.56 11.19
N GLU A 123 13.91 4.97 11.82
CA GLU A 123 14.96 5.69 12.54
C GLU A 123 15.85 6.52 11.58
N CYS A 124 16.23 5.96 10.43
CA CYS A 124 17.05 6.66 9.42
C CYS A 124 16.35 7.88 8.78
N ASN A 125 15.02 7.90 8.74
CA ASN A 125 14.21 9.01 8.22
C ASN A 125 14.06 10.18 9.22
N GLY A 126 14.94 10.29 10.21
CA GLY A 126 14.96 11.38 11.20
C GLY A 126 13.70 11.45 12.07
N SER A 127 12.91 10.37 12.11
CA SER A 127 11.58 10.36 12.69
C SER A 127 11.54 9.88 14.14
N ASP A 128 12.67 9.72 14.83
CA ASP A 128 12.68 9.19 16.19
C ASP A 128 13.39 10.09 17.21
N LYS A 129 12.58 10.98 17.78
CA LYS A 129 12.69 11.43 19.18
C LYS A 129 11.30 11.64 19.77
N LYS A 130 10.43 10.62 19.78
CA LYS A 130 9.24 10.58 20.69
C LYS A 130 8.43 9.27 20.52
N PRO A 131 7.95 8.66 21.63
CA PRO A 131 7.17 7.43 21.63
C PRO A 131 5.66 7.47 21.21
N PRO A 132 5.04 8.54 20.64
CA PRO A 132 3.66 8.49 20.14
C PRO A 132 3.51 8.33 18.60
N LEU A 133 4.59 8.12 17.85
CA LEU A 133 4.55 8.06 16.37
C LEU A 133 4.09 6.69 15.82
N THR A 134 4.21 5.61 16.59
CA THR A 134 3.69 4.28 16.23
C THR A 134 2.17 4.27 16.15
N ASN A 135 1.46 4.86 17.12
CA ASN A 135 -0.01 4.95 17.09
C ASN A 135 -0.50 5.81 15.92
N ALA A 136 0.15 6.94 15.64
CA ALA A 136 -0.19 7.77 14.49
C ALA A 136 -0.01 7.01 13.16
N ARG A 137 1.03 6.19 13.04
CA ARG A 137 1.27 5.34 11.85
C ARG A 137 0.24 4.23 11.71
N VAL A 138 -0.10 3.54 12.82
CA VAL A 138 -1.22 2.57 12.83
C VAL A 138 -2.51 3.24 12.37
N MET A 139 -2.84 4.41 12.93
CA MET A 139 -4.02 5.17 12.55
C MET A 139 -4.00 5.65 11.10
N ASN A 140 -2.83 6.04 10.57
CA ASN A 140 -2.69 6.41 9.16
C ASN A 140 -3.00 5.25 8.23
N THR A 141 -2.50 4.04 8.53
CA THR A 141 -2.81 2.86 7.72
C THR A 141 -4.27 2.42 7.88
N SER A 142 -4.82 2.45 9.10
CA SER A 142 -6.24 2.16 9.31
C SER A 142 -7.13 3.13 8.53
N LYS A 143 -6.83 4.44 8.57
CA LYS A 143 -7.54 5.44 7.77
C LYS A 143 -7.37 5.19 6.27
N PHE A 144 -6.15 4.90 5.81
CA PHE A 144 -5.89 4.58 4.41
C PHE A 144 -6.79 3.43 3.92
N VAL A 145 -6.86 2.33 4.69
CA VAL A 145 -7.71 1.18 4.34
C VAL A 145 -9.18 1.58 4.28
N LEU A 146 -9.68 2.38 5.23
CA LEU A 146 -11.06 2.85 5.19
C LEU A 146 -11.35 3.73 3.97
N ASP A 147 -10.43 4.63 3.62
CA ASP A 147 -10.61 5.56 2.50
C ASP A 147 -10.60 4.81 1.14
N VAL A 148 -9.75 3.79 0.96
CA VAL A 148 -9.70 2.98 -0.29
C VAL A 148 -10.84 1.96 -0.40
N MET A 149 -11.45 1.57 0.73
CA MET A 149 -12.55 0.61 0.75
C MET A 149 -13.94 1.26 0.76
N LYS A 150 -14.02 2.60 0.77
CA LYS A 150 -15.26 3.37 0.89
C LYS A 150 -16.32 2.99 -0.17
N ASP A 151 -15.96 3.11 -1.44
CA ASP A 151 -16.82 2.80 -2.59
C ASP A 151 -15.96 2.62 -3.85
N ALA A 152 -16.54 2.09 -4.93
CA ALA A 152 -15.76 1.80 -6.13
C ALA A 152 -15.28 3.08 -6.84
N ASP A 153 -15.99 4.19 -6.64
CA ASP A 153 -15.68 5.45 -7.29
C ASP A 153 -14.53 6.21 -6.59
N CYS A 154 -14.26 5.91 -5.32
CA CYS A 154 -13.12 6.45 -4.58
C CYS A 154 -11.76 6.01 -5.16
N LEU A 155 -11.74 4.94 -5.97
CA LEU A 155 -10.56 4.42 -6.65
C LEU A 155 -10.43 4.89 -8.11
N ARG A 156 -11.37 5.72 -8.59
CA ARG A 156 -11.30 6.28 -9.96
C ARG A 156 -10.07 7.18 -10.10
N PRO A 157 -9.29 7.06 -11.17
CA PRO A 157 -8.14 7.92 -11.38
C PRO A 157 -8.52 9.40 -11.40
N TRP A 158 -7.66 10.23 -10.83
CA TRP A 158 -7.79 11.70 -10.72
C TRP A 158 -8.92 12.23 -9.85
N THR A 159 -10.09 11.59 -9.85
CA THR A 159 -11.28 12.05 -9.12
C THR A 159 -11.45 11.38 -7.77
N GLY A 160 -10.97 10.15 -7.62
CA GLY A 160 -11.15 9.35 -6.42
C GLY A 160 -10.25 9.78 -5.26
N GLU A 161 -10.82 9.97 -4.07
CA GLU A 161 -10.06 10.29 -2.85
C GLU A 161 -9.12 9.15 -2.45
N GLY A 162 -9.59 7.90 -2.53
CA GLY A 162 -8.79 6.70 -2.29
C GLY A 162 -7.64 6.56 -3.29
N TRP A 163 -7.90 6.84 -4.57
CA TRP A 163 -6.85 6.90 -5.59
C TRP A 163 -5.79 7.96 -5.28
N SER A 164 -6.19 9.18 -4.90
CA SER A 164 -5.24 10.25 -4.53
C SER A 164 -4.38 9.85 -3.33
N LEU A 165 -4.97 9.17 -2.34
CA LEU A 165 -4.24 8.63 -1.20
C LEU A 165 -3.25 7.51 -1.58
N ILE A 166 -3.61 6.61 -2.50
CA ILE A 166 -2.71 5.59 -3.03
C ILE A 166 -1.51 6.24 -3.71
N VAL A 167 -1.74 7.22 -4.59
CA VAL A 167 -0.66 7.97 -5.25
C VAL A 167 0.21 8.69 -4.21
N ARG A 168 -0.40 9.26 -3.17
CA ARG A 168 0.33 9.92 -2.07
C ARG A 168 1.23 8.94 -1.33
N VAL A 169 0.73 7.76 -0.97
CA VAL A 169 1.53 6.72 -0.30
C VAL A 169 2.69 6.25 -1.18
N ARG A 170 2.44 6.03 -2.48
CA ARG A 170 3.49 5.71 -3.47
C ARG A 170 4.61 6.76 -3.46
N MET A 171 4.25 8.04 -3.47
CA MET A 171 5.21 9.15 -3.41
C MET A 171 5.91 9.28 -2.06
N LEU A 172 5.23 8.97 -0.95
CA LEU A 172 5.86 8.92 0.38
C LEU A 172 6.91 7.80 0.46
N HIS A 173 6.63 6.62 -0.11
CA HIS A 173 7.59 5.52 -0.16
C HIS A 173 8.81 5.88 -1.00
N ALA A 174 8.62 6.51 -2.16
CA ALA A 174 9.72 6.99 -2.99
C ALA A 174 10.56 8.07 -2.28
N LYS A 175 9.93 8.93 -1.48
CA LYS A 175 10.63 9.98 -0.72
C LYS A 175 11.42 9.47 0.49
N ALA A 176 11.04 8.31 1.02
CA ALA A 176 11.67 7.69 2.19
C ALA A 176 12.90 6.83 1.85
N ARG A 177 13.26 6.77 0.56
CA ARG A 177 14.47 6.14 0.02
C ARG A 177 15.57 7.18 -0.15
#